data_AF-A0A165VNS9-F1
#
_entry.id   AF-A0A165VNS9-F1
#
_cell.length_a   1.000
_cell.length_b   1.000
_cell.length_c   1.000
_cell.angle_alpha   90.00
_cell.angle_beta   90.00
_cell.angle_gamma   90.00
#
_symmetry.space_group_name_H-M   'P 1'
#
loop_
_entity.id
_entity.type
_entity.pdbx_description
1 polymer ?
#
loop_
_entity_poly.entity_id
_entity_poly.type
_entity_poly.pdbx_seq_one_letter_code
_entity_poly.pdbx_strand_id
1 'polypeptide(L)'
;MDGAQLPPVQNAQPLSSATLQLLQSMPPDLLSFMRRPISPLDAQRFRETYTNFQKKRGATLDERGLMINGRSIDLHTLHAEVVQVGGGKIINAKNMWAAIGARMGFVQFPEAPGEANAGLAQQLSHVYALYLKDYDDLYAQTIIRSRFAQVREMTHTARQTAQVPGMSPDPVLGRDYLAHPANDAPPLSSSVSSAVTPSRYVSRRPTQEQLRESIAHVESIRKRCQACKYETINFVPLTEEQKAKYTVVLEKLCLICDAMEPNLPLFYAVCPQEDIVPKILALIHLKDLQRIHLSSSNPKSLVPLEMLQQIALLVHAAAERFAEILAALNNQENVHQGPDPRIPAPTASANPLASPVSETSVAPDSSGSATEEDIDEAIRRLRIK
;
A
#
# COMPACT_ATOMS: atom_id res chain seq x y z
N MET A 1 -12.61 21.27 49.17
CA MET A 1 -12.51 19.86 48.70
C MET A 1 -13.70 19.66 47.78
N ASP A 2 -13.52 19.94 46.50
CA ASP A 2 -14.54 19.77 45.46
C ASP A 2 -13.93 18.89 44.39
N GLY A 3 -14.47 17.67 44.27
CA GLY A 3 -14.01 16.65 43.33
C GLY A 3 -14.73 16.81 42.00
N ALA A 4 -14.02 17.28 40.99
CA ALA A 4 -14.52 17.35 39.62
C ALA A 4 -14.57 15.94 39.01
N GLN A 5 -15.79 15.46 38.79
CA GLN A 5 -16.08 14.18 38.17
C GLN A 5 -15.99 14.30 36.64
N LEU A 6 -15.03 13.58 36.04
CA LEU A 6 -14.86 13.49 34.59
C LEU A 6 -16.04 12.76 33.94
N PRO A 7 -16.51 13.22 32.75
CA PRO A 7 -17.63 12.58 32.06
C PRO A 7 -17.23 11.22 31.45
N PRO A 8 -18.17 10.27 31.36
CA PRO A 8 -17.92 8.97 30.76
C PRO A 8 -17.66 9.09 29.25
N VAL A 9 -16.60 8.42 28.80
CA VAL A 9 -16.24 8.26 27.38
C VAL A 9 -17.37 7.50 26.68
N GLN A 10 -18.11 8.20 25.81
CA GLN A 10 -19.17 7.59 25.00
C GLN A 10 -18.56 6.63 23.96
N ASN A 11 -19.10 5.41 23.94
CA ASN A 11 -18.85 4.36 22.96
C ASN A 11 -18.83 4.90 21.52
N ALA A 12 -17.75 4.60 20.80
CA ALA A 12 -17.70 4.73 19.35
C ALA A 12 -18.83 3.88 18.73
N GLN A 13 -19.75 4.53 18.01
CA GLN A 13 -20.80 3.81 17.29
C GLN A 13 -20.18 2.89 16.24
N PRO A 14 -20.63 1.63 16.12
CA PRO A 14 -20.28 0.80 14.96
C PRO A 14 -20.85 1.47 13.70
N LEU A 15 -20.01 1.55 12.67
CA LEU A 15 -20.33 2.14 11.39
C LEU A 15 -21.68 1.65 10.85
N SER A 16 -22.51 2.60 10.40
CA SER A 16 -23.78 2.31 9.73
C SER A 16 -23.55 1.42 8.51
N SER A 17 -24.46 0.46 8.28
CA SER A 17 -24.50 -0.43 7.11
C SER A 17 -24.33 0.27 5.75
N ALA A 18 -24.64 1.57 5.68
CA ALA A 18 -24.41 2.40 4.50
C ALA A 18 -22.94 2.50 4.07
N THR A 19 -21.97 2.43 5.00
CA THR A 19 -20.54 2.49 4.68
C THR A 19 -20.03 1.18 4.08
N LEU A 20 -20.52 0.04 4.59
CA LEU A 20 -20.26 -1.28 4.00
C LEU A 20 -20.90 -1.43 2.60
N GLN A 21 -22.08 -0.84 2.38
CA GLN A 21 -22.69 -0.77 1.04
C GLN A 21 -21.86 0.10 0.07
N LEU A 22 -21.22 1.18 0.55
CA LEU A 22 -20.36 2.00 -0.30
C LEU A 22 -19.05 1.30 -0.65
N LEU A 23 -18.47 0.51 0.28
CA LEU A 23 -17.29 -0.32 0.03
C LEU A 23 -17.57 -1.43 -1.00
N GLN A 24 -18.77 -2.02 -0.97
CA GLN A 24 -19.26 -2.98 -1.97
C GLN A 24 -19.65 -2.32 -3.32
N SER A 25 -19.92 -1.01 -3.32
CA SER A 25 -20.29 -0.27 -4.54
C SER A 25 -19.09 0.16 -5.40
N MET A 26 -17.87 0.02 -4.89
CA MET A 26 -16.67 0.19 -5.71
C MET A 26 -16.65 -0.93 -6.75
N PRO A 27 -16.71 -0.60 -8.06
CA PRO A 27 -16.69 -1.64 -9.08
C PRO A 27 -15.40 -2.47 -8.93
N PRO A 28 -15.47 -3.80 -8.82
CA PRO A 28 -14.28 -4.65 -8.80
C PRO A 28 -13.37 -4.41 -10.02
N ASP A 29 -13.95 -3.89 -11.10
CA ASP A 29 -13.25 -3.45 -12.30
C ASP A 29 -12.23 -2.33 -12.04
N LEU A 30 -12.49 -1.41 -11.11
CA LEU A 30 -11.63 -0.25 -10.85
C LEU A 30 -10.35 -0.66 -10.09
N LEU A 31 -10.50 -1.53 -9.10
CA LEU A 31 -9.36 -2.14 -8.40
C LEU A 31 -8.55 -3.03 -9.34
N SER A 32 -9.23 -3.82 -10.18
CA SER A 32 -8.60 -4.61 -11.22
C SER A 32 -7.83 -3.73 -12.21
N PHE A 33 -8.41 -2.60 -12.62
CA PHE A 33 -7.81 -1.64 -13.55
C PHE A 33 -6.53 -1.01 -13.01
N MET A 34 -6.54 -0.65 -11.72
CA MET A 34 -5.38 -0.11 -11.01
C MET A 34 -4.25 -1.14 -10.82
N ARG A 35 -4.61 -2.40 -10.62
CA ARG A 35 -3.68 -3.53 -10.43
C ARG A 35 -3.20 -4.14 -11.75
N ARG A 36 -3.69 -3.71 -12.92
CA ARG A 36 -3.23 -4.27 -14.20
C ARG A 36 -1.72 -4.14 -14.30
N PRO A 37 -0.99 -5.18 -14.74
CA PRO A 37 0.42 -5.06 -15.03
C PRO A 37 0.66 -3.87 -15.95
N ILE A 38 1.72 -3.09 -15.73
CA ILE A 38 2.10 -2.06 -16.68
C ILE A 38 2.61 -2.79 -17.93
N SER A 39 2.01 -2.50 -19.09
CA SER A 39 2.50 -3.07 -20.34
C SER A 39 3.83 -2.41 -20.69
N PRO A 40 4.85 -3.20 -21.11
CA PRO A 40 6.09 -2.62 -21.58
C PRO A 40 5.88 -1.82 -22.86
N LEU A 41 6.73 -0.83 -23.11
CA LEU A 41 6.69 -0.06 -24.35
C LEU A 41 7.11 -0.93 -25.54
N ASP A 42 6.54 -0.64 -26.71
CA ASP A 42 7.08 -1.18 -27.95
C ASP A 42 8.49 -0.64 -28.22
N ALA A 43 9.27 -1.39 -29.00
CA ALA A 43 10.68 -1.09 -29.21
C ALA A 43 10.92 0.30 -29.84
N GLN A 44 10.02 0.74 -30.72
CA GLN A 44 10.16 2.04 -31.38
C GLN A 44 9.89 3.17 -30.38
N ARG A 45 8.75 3.14 -29.69
CA ARG A 45 8.43 4.16 -28.68
C ARG A 45 9.48 4.21 -27.59
N PHE A 46 9.92 3.04 -27.10
CA PHE A 46 10.98 2.97 -26.11
C PHE A 46 12.24 3.70 -26.58
N ARG A 47 12.74 3.42 -27.79
CA ARG A 47 13.93 4.11 -28.32
C ARG A 47 13.73 5.62 -28.40
N GLU A 48 12.58 6.08 -28.87
CA GLU A 48 12.26 7.50 -28.98
C GLU A 48 12.22 8.20 -27.61
N THR A 49 11.46 7.66 -26.67
CA THR A 49 11.29 8.25 -25.33
C THR A 49 12.56 8.13 -24.50
N TYR A 50 13.28 7.02 -24.61
CA TYR A 50 14.52 6.79 -23.90
C TYR A 50 15.66 7.68 -24.42
N THR A 51 15.78 7.87 -25.73
CA THR A 51 16.76 8.81 -26.31
C THR A 51 16.51 10.24 -25.81
N ASN A 52 15.25 10.66 -25.74
CA ASN A 52 14.88 11.96 -25.20
C ASN A 52 15.19 12.08 -23.70
N PHE A 53 14.97 11.01 -22.94
CA PHE A 53 15.33 10.93 -21.53
C PHE A 53 16.85 11.06 -21.32
N GLN A 54 17.66 10.36 -22.12
CA GLN A 54 19.12 10.46 -22.05
C GLN A 54 19.63 11.86 -22.37
N LYS A 55 19.10 12.49 -23.43
CA LYS A 55 19.44 13.88 -23.79
C LYS A 55 19.17 14.86 -22.64
N LYS A 56 18.06 14.68 -21.92
CA LYS A 56 17.70 15.52 -20.76
C LYS A 56 18.58 15.25 -19.54
N ARG A 57 18.95 13.99 -19.32
CA ARG A 57 19.80 13.58 -18.19
C ARG A 57 21.27 13.99 -18.37
N GLY A 58 21.69 14.25 -19.61
CA GLY A 58 23.09 14.55 -19.93
C GLY A 58 24.03 13.34 -19.73
N ALA A 59 23.47 12.14 -19.61
CA ALA A 59 24.24 10.91 -19.42
C ALA A 59 24.66 10.35 -20.78
N THR A 60 25.96 10.21 -21.01
CA THR A 60 26.49 9.45 -22.15
C THR A 60 26.39 7.97 -21.87
N LEU A 61 25.92 7.21 -22.86
CA LEU A 61 25.82 5.75 -22.76
C LEU A 61 27.23 5.16 -22.94
N ASP A 62 27.80 4.62 -21.87
CA ASP A 62 29.06 3.87 -21.99
C ASP A 62 28.77 2.49 -22.59
N GLU A 63 29.08 2.34 -23.88
CA GLU A 63 28.84 1.14 -24.66
C GLU A 63 29.61 -0.07 -24.10
N ARG A 64 30.74 0.16 -23.43
CA ARG A 64 31.53 -0.92 -22.79
C ARG A 64 30.79 -1.53 -21.61
N GLY A 65 30.02 -0.71 -20.88
CA GLY A 65 29.18 -1.17 -19.77
C GLY A 65 27.99 -2.02 -20.21
N LEU A 66 27.61 -1.95 -21.49
CA LEU A 66 26.52 -2.73 -22.07
C LEU A 66 26.94 -4.08 -22.64
N MET A 67 28.21 -4.48 -22.54
CA MET A 67 28.66 -5.79 -23.04
C MET A 67 28.82 -6.80 -21.89
N ILE A 68 28.16 -7.96 -22.02
CA ILE A 68 28.35 -9.11 -21.12
C ILE A 68 28.81 -10.30 -21.98
N ASN A 69 29.98 -10.87 -21.66
CA ASN A 69 30.53 -12.03 -22.36
C ASN A 69 30.60 -11.85 -23.89
N GLY A 70 30.95 -10.63 -24.35
CA GLY A 70 31.04 -10.30 -25.78
C GLY A 70 29.69 -10.07 -26.48
N ARG A 71 28.56 -10.11 -25.76
CA ARG A 71 27.23 -9.81 -26.29
C ARG A 71 26.72 -8.49 -25.73
N SER A 72 26.17 -7.63 -26.57
CA SER A 72 25.53 -6.39 -26.13
C SER A 72 24.17 -6.69 -25.46
N ILE A 73 23.88 -5.97 -24.38
CA ILE A 73 22.60 -5.99 -23.69
C ILE A 73 21.64 -5.09 -24.45
N ASP A 74 20.55 -5.66 -24.96
CA ASP A 74 19.45 -4.86 -25.48
C ASP A 74 18.65 -4.26 -24.30
N LEU A 75 18.77 -2.94 -24.15
CA LEU A 75 18.08 -2.17 -23.12
C LEU A 75 16.56 -2.22 -23.26
N HIS A 76 16.02 -2.34 -24.48
CA HIS A 76 14.57 -2.46 -24.67
C HIS A 76 14.06 -3.80 -24.14
N THR A 77 14.73 -4.89 -24.50
CA THR A 77 14.39 -6.22 -23.98
C THR A 77 14.51 -6.26 -22.46
N LEU A 78 15.57 -5.67 -21.88
CA LEU A 78 15.73 -5.59 -20.42
C LEU A 78 14.60 -4.80 -19.75
N HIS A 79 14.24 -3.64 -20.31
CA HIS A 79 13.08 -2.86 -19.85
C HIS A 79 11.79 -3.67 -19.91
N ALA A 80 11.54 -4.36 -21.02
CA ALA A 80 10.31 -5.11 -21.22
C ALA A 80 10.15 -6.23 -20.18
N GLU A 81 11.22 -7.00 -19.96
CA GLU A 81 11.29 -8.06 -18.95
C GLU A 81 11.12 -7.51 -17.54
N VAL A 82 11.78 -6.39 -17.23
CA VAL A 82 11.70 -5.77 -15.90
C VAL A 82 10.29 -5.26 -15.61
N VAL A 83 9.69 -4.53 -16.56
CA VAL A 83 8.33 -3.99 -16.43
C VAL A 83 7.29 -5.12 -16.33
N GLN A 84 7.45 -6.20 -17.11
CA GLN A 84 6.54 -7.34 -17.09
C GLN A 84 6.52 -8.07 -15.73
N VAL A 85 7.68 -8.16 -15.06
CA VAL A 85 7.76 -8.74 -13.70
C VAL A 85 7.21 -7.80 -12.63
N GLY A 86 7.01 -6.51 -12.95
CA GLY A 86 6.49 -5.48 -12.05
C GLY A 86 7.56 -4.52 -11.52
N GLY A 87 8.67 -4.39 -12.23
CA GLY A 87 9.73 -3.40 -11.99
C GLY A 87 10.91 -3.93 -11.17
N GLY A 88 12.02 -3.18 -11.19
CA GLY A 88 13.29 -3.59 -10.58
C GLY A 88 13.21 -3.87 -9.07
N LYS A 89 12.28 -3.25 -8.33
CA LYS A 89 12.08 -3.49 -6.89
C LYS A 89 11.65 -4.92 -6.60
N ILE A 90 10.70 -5.45 -7.36
CA ILE A 90 10.20 -6.82 -7.18
C ILE A 90 11.27 -7.83 -7.57
N ILE A 91 12.03 -7.54 -8.63
CA ILE A 91 13.11 -8.41 -9.11
C ILE A 91 14.24 -8.50 -8.09
N ASN A 92 14.63 -7.36 -7.49
CA ASN A 92 15.61 -7.32 -6.40
C ASN A 92 15.12 -8.13 -5.20
N ALA A 93 13.88 -7.91 -4.76
CA ALA A 93 13.32 -8.60 -3.60
C ALA A 93 13.24 -10.13 -3.80
N LYS A 94 12.99 -10.58 -5.04
CA LYS A 94 12.88 -12.01 -5.39
C LYS A 94 14.16 -12.61 -5.98
N ASN A 95 15.26 -11.86 -6.03
CA ASN A 95 16.52 -12.27 -6.67
C ASN A 95 16.35 -12.85 -8.10
N MET A 96 15.48 -12.23 -8.92
CA MET A 96 15.07 -12.76 -10.22
C MET A 96 15.96 -12.35 -11.41
N TRP A 97 17.08 -11.64 -11.17
CA TRP A 97 17.96 -11.17 -12.24
C TRP A 97 18.54 -12.30 -13.10
N ALA A 98 18.87 -13.45 -12.49
CA ALA A 98 19.33 -14.62 -13.23
C ALA A 98 18.25 -15.14 -14.20
N ALA A 99 16.99 -15.17 -13.76
CA ALA A 99 15.87 -15.59 -14.60
C ALA A 99 15.59 -14.60 -15.74
N ILE A 100 15.79 -13.29 -15.51
CA ILE A 100 15.69 -12.28 -16.57
C ILE A 100 16.82 -12.44 -17.58
N GLY A 101 18.07 -12.56 -17.12
CA GLY A 101 19.21 -12.83 -18.00
C GLY A 101 19.00 -14.08 -18.83
N ALA A 102 18.37 -15.10 -18.24
CA ALA A 102 18.02 -16.31 -18.96
C ALA A 102 17.02 -16.07 -20.10
N ARG A 103 15.94 -15.33 -19.85
CA ARG A 103 14.94 -14.98 -20.88
C ARG A 103 15.48 -14.05 -21.96
N MET A 104 16.45 -13.20 -21.62
CA MET A 104 17.20 -12.39 -22.57
C MET A 104 18.21 -13.19 -23.41
N GLY A 105 18.33 -14.51 -23.17
CA GLY A 105 19.21 -15.40 -23.93
C GLY A 105 20.67 -15.35 -23.49
N PHE A 106 20.98 -14.85 -22.30
CA PHE A 106 22.33 -14.89 -21.73
C PHE A 106 22.62 -16.21 -20.98
N VAL A 107 21.75 -17.21 -21.03
CA VAL A 107 22.07 -18.55 -20.51
C VAL A 107 23.13 -19.19 -21.40
N GLN A 108 24.37 -19.26 -20.90
CA GLN A 108 25.32 -20.24 -21.38
C GLN A 108 25.10 -21.49 -20.54
N PHE A 109 24.55 -22.55 -21.13
CA PHE A 109 24.55 -23.87 -20.50
C PHE A 109 25.94 -24.50 -20.71
N PRO A 110 26.72 -24.67 -19.64
CA PRO A 110 27.44 -25.93 -19.46
C PRO A 110 27.30 -26.44 -18.02
N GLU A 111 26.46 -27.47 -17.82
CA GLU A 111 26.39 -28.49 -16.73
C GLU A 111 26.65 -28.18 -15.24
N ALA A 112 27.07 -26.99 -14.81
CA ALA A 112 27.38 -26.70 -13.40
C ALA A 112 26.29 -25.81 -12.76
N PRO A 113 25.47 -26.36 -11.84
CA PRO A 113 24.31 -25.66 -11.29
C PRO A 113 24.72 -24.75 -10.13
N GLY A 114 24.89 -23.44 -10.37
CA GLY A 114 24.79 -22.45 -9.30
C GLY A 114 25.60 -21.16 -9.47
N GLU A 115 26.90 -21.25 -9.70
CA GLU A 115 27.80 -20.10 -9.49
C GLU A 115 27.94 -19.18 -10.71
N ALA A 116 27.98 -19.72 -11.93
CA ALA A 116 28.19 -18.92 -13.16
C ALA A 116 27.09 -17.89 -13.43
N ASN A 117 25.87 -18.13 -12.93
CA ASN A 117 24.72 -17.25 -13.16
C ASN A 117 24.68 -16.05 -12.19
N ALA A 118 25.40 -16.11 -11.07
CA ALA A 118 25.39 -15.04 -10.07
C ALA A 118 26.08 -13.76 -10.58
N GLY A 119 27.21 -13.90 -11.29
CA GLY A 119 27.91 -12.76 -11.87
C GLY A 119 27.08 -12.03 -12.93
N LEU A 120 26.42 -12.78 -13.82
CA LEU A 120 25.50 -12.25 -14.82
C LEU A 120 24.35 -11.48 -14.16
N ALA A 121 23.74 -12.06 -13.13
CA ALA A 121 22.64 -11.44 -12.39
C ALA A 121 23.04 -10.10 -11.76
N GLN A 122 24.22 -10.04 -11.13
CA GLN A 122 24.76 -8.80 -10.56
C GLN A 122 25.04 -7.76 -11.64
N GLN A 123 25.63 -8.16 -12.78
CA GLN A 123 25.91 -7.25 -13.88
C GLN A 123 24.63 -6.68 -14.51
N LEU A 124 23.61 -7.53 -14.75
CA LEU A 124 22.31 -7.07 -15.25
C LEU A 124 21.62 -6.11 -14.27
N SER A 125 21.65 -6.42 -12.97
CA SER A 125 21.13 -5.53 -11.94
C SER A 125 21.84 -4.17 -11.95
N HIS A 126 23.16 -4.17 -12.16
CA HIS A 126 23.96 -2.96 -12.20
C HIS A 126 23.67 -2.12 -13.45
N VAL A 127 23.63 -2.74 -14.62
CA VAL A 127 23.27 -2.09 -15.90
C VAL A 127 21.86 -1.50 -15.81
N TYR A 128 20.90 -2.24 -15.27
CA TYR A 128 19.56 -1.72 -15.04
C TYR A 128 19.57 -0.48 -14.12
N ALA A 129 20.27 -0.56 -12.99
CA ALA A 129 20.35 0.54 -12.03
C ALA A 129 20.92 1.83 -12.64
N LEU A 130 21.95 1.71 -13.48
CA LEU A 130 22.60 2.85 -14.14
C LEU A 130 21.73 3.45 -15.25
N TYR A 131 21.23 2.61 -16.16
CA TYR A 131 20.69 3.08 -17.43
C TYR A 131 19.16 3.15 -17.48
N LEU A 132 18.45 2.23 -16.80
CA LEU A 132 17.01 2.06 -16.97
C LEU A 132 16.18 2.44 -15.75
N LYS A 133 16.69 2.26 -14.54
CA LYS A 133 15.90 2.39 -13.31
C LYS A 133 15.12 3.69 -13.22
N ASP A 134 15.78 4.83 -13.43
CA ASP A 134 15.13 6.14 -13.30
C ASP A 134 14.13 6.40 -14.43
N TYR A 135 14.41 5.86 -15.63
CA TYR A 135 13.49 5.90 -16.75
C TYR A 135 12.24 5.05 -16.49
N ASP A 136 12.40 3.84 -15.99
CA ASP A 136 11.31 2.92 -15.65
C ASP A 136 10.45 3.45 -14.52
N ASP A 137 11.06 4.06 -13.50
CA ASP A 137 10.35 4.73 -12.40
C ASP A 137 9.47 5.86 -12.95
N LEU A 138 9.97 6.69 -13.89
CA LEU A 138 9.20 7.75 -14.55
C LEU A 138 8.11 7.20 -15.46
N TYR A 139 8.40 6.15 -16.21
CA TYR A 139 7.44 5.49 -17.09
C TYR A 139 6.27 4.91 -16.28
N ALA A 140 6.56 4.15 -15.22
CA ALA A 140 5.56 3.59 -14.33
C ALA A 140 4.69 4.68 -13.70
N GLN A 141 5.30 5.77 -13.20
CA GLN A 141 4.57 6.92 -12.67
C GLN A 141 3.61 7.54 -13.70
N THR A 142 4.06 7.69 -14.95
CA THR A 142 3.25 8.26 -16.03
C THR A 142 2.05 7.37 -16.36
N ILE A 143 2.25 6.06 -16.47
CA ILE A 143 1.16 5.10 -16.74
C ILE A 143 0.16 5.06 -15.59
N ILE A 144 0.64 4.99 -14.35
CA ILE A 144 -0.22 5.01 -13.15
C ILE A 144 -1.06 6.30 -13.16
N ARG A 145 -0.44 7.46 -13.41
CA ARG A 145 -1.14 8.75 -13.52
C ARG A 145 -2.17 8.77 -14.65
N SER A 146 -1.85 8.22 -15.81
CA SER A 146 -2.79 8.13 -16.95
C SER A 146 -3.99 7.24 -16.64
N ARG A 147 -3.77 6.11 -15.97
CA ARG A 147 -4.87 5.23 -15.52
C ARG A 147 -5.81 5.94 -14.57
N PHE A 148 -5.27 6.70 -13.62
CA PHE A 148 -6.11 7.54 -12.76
C PHE A 148 -6.94 8.56 -13.55
N ALA A 149 -6.38 9.16 -14.61
CA ALA A 149 -7.14 10.07 -15.46
C ALA A 149 -8.27 9.36 -16.23
N GLN A 150 -8.03 8.17 -16.77
CA GLN A 150 -9.05 7.39 -17.51
C GLN A 150 -10.21 6.95 -16.62
N VAL A 151 -9.94 6.56 -15.37
CA VAL A 151 -11.00 6.23 -14.40
C VAL A 151 -11.95 7.42 -14.18
N ARG A 152 -11.41 8.65 -14.19
CA ARG A 152 -12.24 9.86 -14.07
C ARG A 152 -13.17 10.02 -15.26
N GLU A 153 -12.67 9.86 -16.48
CA GLU A 153 -13.46 9.98 -17.70
C GLU A 153 -14.56 8.91 -17.78
N MET A 154 -14.24 7.65 -17.45
CA MET A 154 -15.22 6.56 -17.42
C MET A 154 -16.36 6.82 -16.41
N THR A 155 -16.04 7.45 -15.27
CA THR A 155 -17.06 7.81 -14.25
C THR A 155 -17.98 8.94 -14.73
N HIS A 156 -17.49 9.88 -15.54
CA HIS A 156 -18.30 10.97 -16.09
C HIS A 156 -19.26 10.49 -17.19
N THR A 157 -18.81 9.63 -18.10
CA THR A 157 -19.65 9.11 -19.20
C THR A 157 -20.81 8.26 -18.68
N ALA A 158 -20.60 7.45 -17.63
CA ALA A 158 -21.65 6.62 -17.04
C ALA A 158 -22.81 7.42 -16.43
N ARG A 159 -22.58 8.68 -16.03
CA ARG A 159 -23.64 9.57 -15.52
C ARG A 159 -24.45 10.26 -16.61
N GLN A 160 -23.88 10.47 -17.80
CA GLN A 160 -24.59 11.12 -18.91
C GLN A 160 -25.57 10.18 -19.62
N THR A 161 -25.30 8.87 -19.66
CA THR A 161 -26.21 7.90 -20.29
C THR A 161 -27.40 7.48 -19.42
N ALA A 162 -27.38 7.78 -18.12
CA ALA A 162 -28.49 7.50 -17.20
C ALA A 162 -29.57 8.61 -17.14
N GLN A 163 -29.42 9.70 -17.90
CA GLN A 163 -30.43 10.76 -18.05
C GLN A 163 -30.98 10.79 -19.48
N VAL A 164 -31.77 9.77 -19.84
CA VAL A 164 -32.74 9.90 -20.94
C VAL A 164 -34.14 9.63 -20.38
N PRO A 165 -34.93 10.67 -20.09
CA PRO A 165 -36.34 10.53 -19.72
C PRO A 165 -37.21 10.14 -20.93
N GLY A 166 -37.98 9.07 -20.77
CA GLY A 166 -39.34 8.97 -21.33
C GLY A 166 -39.49 8.87 -22.84
N MET A 167 -39.47 7.64 -23.36
CA MET A 167 -40.32 7.26 -24.48
C MET A 167 -40.92 5.88 -24.18
N SER A 168 -42.17 5.91 -23.73
CA SER A 168 -43.06 4.76 -23.56
C SER A 168 -43.52 4.24 -24.93
N PRO A 169 -43.41 2.94 -25.24
CA PRO A 169 -44.19 2.32 -26.28
C PRO A 169 -45.49 1.75 -25.70
N ASP A 170 -46.60 2.12 -26.32
CA ASP A 170 -47.96 1.62 -26.07
C ASP A 170 -48.08 0.08 -26.14
N PRO A 171 -49.03 -0.53 -25.42
CA PRO A 171 -49.36 -1.94 -25.53
C PRO A 171 -50.47 -2.14 -26.58
N VAL A 172 -50.17 -2.82 -27.69
CA VAL A 172 -51.20 -3.36 -28.58
C VAL A 172 -51.38 -4.85 -28.30
N LEU A 173 -52.58 -5.17 -27.82
CA LEU A 173 -53.18 -6.49 -27.69
C LEU A 173 -53.11 -7.28 -29.00
N GLY A 174 -52.67 -8.54 -28.94
CA GLY A 174 -52.64 -9.45 -30.09
C GLY A 174 -52.47 -10.91 -29.66
N ARG A 175 -53.58 -11.50 -29.26
CA ARG A 175 -53.85 -12.94 -29.07
C ARG A 175 -53.43 -13.78 -30.29
N ASP A 176 -52.81 -14.94 -30.08
CA ASP A 176 -53.35 -16.28 -30.40
C ASP A 176 -52.31 -17.36 -30.77
N TYR A 177 -52.47 -18.50 -30.09
CA TYR A 177 -52.10 -19.91 -30.28
C TYR A 177 -51.04 -20.35 -31.32
N LEU A 178 -50.08 -21.19 -30.89
CA LEU A 178 -50.07 -22.66 -31.15
C LEU A 178 -48.78 -23.34 -30.68
N ALA A 179 -48.95 -24.58 -30.25
CA ALA A 179 -47.96 -25.53 -29.73
C ALA A 179 -46.82 -25.85 -30.71
N HIS A 180 -45.66 -26.29 -30.20
CA HIS A 180 -44.95 -27.50 -30.63
C HIS A 180 -43.87 -27.93 -29.58
N PRO A 181 -43.46 -29.21 -29.56
CA PRO A 181 -42.86 -29.88 -28.41
C PRO A 181 -41.34 -30.07 -28.50
N ALA A 182 -40.77 -30.46 -27.33
CA ALA A 182 -39.62 -31.33 -27.10
C ALA A 182 -38.32 -31.08 -27.89
N ASN A 183 -37.25 -30.70 -27.17
CA ASN A 183 -35.98 -31.43 -27.28
C ASN A 183 -35.02 -31.13 -26.12
N ASP A 184 -34.54 -32.23 -25.56
CA ASP A 184 -33.20 -32.51 -25.04
C ASP A 184 -32.52 -31.56 -24.03
N ALA A 185 -32.53 -32.05 -22.79
CA ALA A 185 -31.54 -31.72 -21.77
C ALA A 185 -30.18 -32.37 -22.06
N PRO A 186 -29.07 -31.72 -21.67
CA PRO A 186 -27.86 -32.41 -21.29
C PRO A 186 -27.44 -32.11 -19.83
N PRO A 187 -26.54 -32.93 -19.26
CA PRO A 187 -26.52 -33.20 -17.83
C PRO A 187 -25.62 -32.28 -17.00
N LEU A 188 -25.96 -32.27 -15.71
CA LEU A 188 -25.21 -31.84 -14.54
C LEU A 188 -23.69 -31.88 -14.72
N SER A 189 -23.07 -30.70 -14.90
CA SER A 189 -21.64 -30.52 -14.65
C SER A 189 -21.44 -30.22 -13.16
N SER A 190 -20.87 -31.21 -12.47
CA SER A 190 -20.34 -31.13 -11.12
C SER A 190 -19.50 -29.87 -10.92
N SER A 191 -20.08 -28.90 -10.21
CA SER A 191 -19.37 -27.73 -9.73
C SER A 191 -18.49 -28.17 -8.57
N VAL A 192 -17.24 -28.51 -8.85
CA VAL A 192 -16.19 -28.53 -7.84
C VAL A 192 -16.03 -27.11 -7.34
N SER A 193 -16.67 -26.81 -6.21
CA SER A 193 -16.34 -25.67 -5.36
C SER A 193 -14.89 -25.83 -4.93
N SER A 194 -13.97 -25.29 -5.72
CA SER A 194 -12.63 -24.94 -5.27
C SER A 194 -12.82 -23.87 -4.20
N ALA A 195 -13.01 -24.33 -2.95
CA ALA A 195 -12.85 -23.49 -1.78
C ALA A 195 -11.42 -22.97 -1.83
N VAL A 196 -11.27 -21.74 -2.34
CA VAL A 196 -10.09 -20.93 -2.11
C VAL A 196 -9.97 -20.84 -0.60
N THR A 197 -9.16 -21.71 0.00
CA THR A 197 -8.86 -21.65 1.41
C THR A 197 -8.24 -20.27 1.65
N PRO A 198 -8.92 -19.36 2.37
CA PRO A 198 -8.34 -18.07 2.67
C PRO A 198 -7.03 -18.35 3.38
N SER A 199 -5.94 -17.82 2.82
CA SER A 199 -4.59 -17.95 3.35
C SER A 199 -4.63 -17.63 4.84
N ARG A 200 -4.59 -18.68 5.68
CA ARG A 200 -4.64 -18.54 7.13
C ARG A 200 -3.29 -17.99 7.55
N TYR A 201 -3.19 -16.66 7.62
CA TYR A 201 -2.14 -16.02 8.38
C TYR A 201 -2.27 -16.56 9.80
N VAL A 202 -1.28 -17.33 10.23
CA VAL A 202 -1.21 -17.82 11.60
C VAL A 202 -0.95 -16.59 12.46
N SER A 203 -2.02 -15.98 12.96
CA SER A 203 -2.03 -14.72 13.69
C SER A 203 -1.37 -14.89 15.06
N ARG A 204 -0.05 -15.09 15.10
CA ARG A 204 0.70 -15.12 16.35
C ARG A 204 0.99 -13.68 16.77
N ARG A 205 0.87 -13.39 18.06
CA ARG A 205 1.28 -12.09 18.63
C ARG A 205 2.74 -11.82 18.27
N PRO A 206 3.07 -10.64 17.70
CA PRO A 206 4.45 -10.29 17.38
C PRO A 206 5.32 -10.31 18.64
N THR A 207 6.56 -10.74 18.50
CA THR A 207 7.55 -10.63 19.58
C THR A 207 7.95 -9.17 19.79
N GLN A 208 8.51 -8.86 20.96
CA GLN A 208 9.00 -7.51 21.26
C GLN A 208 10.09 -7.06 20.27
N GLU A 209 10.93 -7.99 19.83
CA GLU A 209 11.97 -7.74 18.83
C GLU A 209 11.37 -7.41 17.46
N GLN A 210 10.39 -8.21 16.99
CA GLN A 210 9.66 -7.93 15.75
C GLN A 210 8.97 -6.56 15.78
N LEU A 211 8.39 -6.18 16.92
CA LEU A 211 7.79 -4.86 17.08
C LEU A 211 8.85 -3.75 16.99
N ARG A 212 10.00 -3.90 17.65
CA ARG A 212 11.11 -2.92 17.55
C ARG A 212 11.60 -2.75 16.10
N GLU A 213 11.79 -3.87 15.39
CA GLU A 213 12.17 -3.85 13.97
C GLU A 213 11.12 -3.17 13.10
N SER A 214 9.83 -3.45 13.36
CA SER A 214 8.73 -2.83 12.63
C SER A 214 8.67 -1.32 12.82
N ILE A 215 8.94 -0.82 14.02
CA ILE A 215 9.00 0.62 14.32
C ILE A 215 10.11 1.27 13.49
N ALA A 216 11.32 0.71 13.53
CA ALA A 216 12.45 1.22 12.75
C ALA A 216 12.17 1.18 11.23
N HIS A 217 11.48 0.13 10.76
CA HIS A 217 11.11 0.01 9.35
C HIS A 217 10.07 1.06 8.92
N VAL A 218 9.00 1.23 9.70
CA VAL A 218 7.96 2.24 9.48
C VAL A 218 8.56 3.65 9.46
N GLU A 219 9.47 3.97 10.38
CA GLU A 219 10.19 5.25 10.39
C GLU A 219 11.06 5.45 9.15
N SER A 220 11.76 4.40 8.69
CA SER A 220 12.55 4.46 7.46
C SER A 220 11.68 4.74 6.23
N ILE A 221 10.51 4.09 6.14
CA ILE A 221 9.54 4.40 5.08
C ILE A 221 9.05 5.84 5.19
N ARG A 222 8.69 6.31 6.39
CA ARG A 222 8.25 7.69 6.62
C ARG A 222 9.29 8.69 6.15
N LYS A 223 10.57 8.50 6.51
CA LYS A 223 11.69 9.34 6.03
C LYS A 223 11.80 9.36 4.52
N ARG A 224 11.62 8.21 3.85
CA ARG A 224 11.61 8.14 2.37
C ARG A 224 10.42 8.87 1.76
N CYS A 225 9.22 8.74 2.33
CA CYS A 225 8.04 9.46 1.88
C CYS A 225 8.22 10.98 2.01
N GLN A 226 8.80 11.44 3.13
CA GLN A 226 9.13 12.86 3.35
C GLN A 226 10.24 13.38 2.42
N ALA A 227 11.21 12.52 2.08
CA ALA A 227 12.29 12.86 1.16
C ALA A 227 11.85 12.91 -0.31
N CYS A 228 10.69 12.34 -0.65
CA CYS A 228 10.09 12.51 -1.97
C CYS A 228 9.68 13.96 -2.17
N LYS A 229 10.60 14.76 -2.72
CA LYS A 229 10.30 16.11 -3.15
C LYS A 229 9.31 16.05 -4.31
N TYR A 230 8.14 16.62 -4.12
CA TYR A 230 7.18 16.81 -5.21
C TYR A 230 7.61 18.03 -6.02
N GLU A 231 8.72 17.93 -6.75
CA GLU A 231 9.30 19.05 -7.53
C GLU A 231 8.41 19.49 -8.70
N THR A 232 7.31 18.79 -8.96
CA THR A 232 6.28 19.23 -9.91
C THR A 232 4.89 18.79 -9.44
N ILE A 233 4.36 19.50 -8.45
CA ILE A 233 2.95 19.35 -8.06
C ILE A 233 2.08 20.09 -9.10
N ASN A 234 1.31 19.32 -9.86
CA ASN A 234 0.24 19.89 -10.68
C ASN A 234 -1.00 20.05 -9.81
N PHE A 235 -1.36 21.29 -9.49
CA PHE A 235 -2.57 21.59 -8.76
C PHE A 235 -3.81 21.44 -9.64
N VAL A 236 -4.89 20.92 -9.06
CA VAL A 236 -6.18 20.74 -9.73
C VAL A 236 -7.10 21.89 -9.30
N PRO A 237 -7.64 22.70 -10.22
CA PRO A 237 -8.65 23.69 -9.88
C PRO A 237 -9.96 22.98 -9.49
N LEU A 238 -10.59 23.43 -8.40
CA LEU A 238 -11.91 22.94 -7.95
C LEU A 238 -12.92 24.08 -7.95
N THR A 239 -14.14 23.77 -8.35
CA THR A 239 -15.29 24.66 -8.17
C THR A 239 -15.61 24.84 -6.68
N GLU A 240 -16.34 25.89 -6.31
CA GLU A 240 -16.71 26.16 -4.91
C GLU A 240 -17.50 25.00 -4.28
N GLU A 241 -18.45 24.42 -5.02
CA GLU A 241 -19.21 23.26 -4.57
C GLU A 241 -18.31 22.03 -4.34
N GLN A 242 -17.36 21.78 -5.25
CA GLN A 242 -16.39 20.70 -5.10
C GLN A 242 -15.46 20.94 -3.91
N LYS A 243 -15.07 22.20 -3.63
CA LYS A 243 -14.22 22.53 -2.47
C LYS A 243 -14.91 22.16 -1.15
N ALA A 244 -16.19 22.48 -1.00
CA ALA A 244 -16.93 22.09 0.21
C ALA A 244 -16.95 20.56 0.41
N LYS A 245 -17.25 19.81 -0.66
CA LYS A 245 -17.20 18.33 -0.64
C LYS A 245 -15.79 17.80 -0.37
N TYR A 246 -14.78 18.44 -0.94
CA TYR A 246 -13.37 18.09 -0.78
C TYR A 246 -12.94 18.19 0.68
N THR A 247 -13.26 19.30 1.34
CA THR A 247 -12.95 19.50 2.75
C THR A 247 -13.59 18.42 3.62
N VAL A 248 -14.87 18.10 3.41
CA VAL A 248 -15.56 17.05 4.17
C VAL A 248 -14.89 15.68 4.00
N VAL A 249 -14.47 15.32 2.78
CA VAL A 249 -13.79 14.06 2.51
C VAL A 249 -12.38 14.05 3.12
N LEU A 250 -11.67 15.18 3.05
CA LEU A 250 -10.33 15.32 3.61
C LEU A 250 -10.35 15.20 5.14
N GLU A 251 -11.29 15.84 5.82
CA GLU A 251 -11.46 15.72 7.28
C GLU A 251 -11.71 14.27 7.71
N LYS A 252 -12.55 13.54 6.96
CA LYS A 252 -12.77 12.10 7.19
C LYS A 252 -11.49 11.29 7.00
N LEU A 253 -10.75 11.57 5.92
CA LEU A 253 -9.46 10.93 5.66
C LEU A 253 -8.45 11.23 6.78
N CYS A 254 -8.41 12.46 7.28
CA CYS A 254 -7.55 12.84 8.41
C CYS A 254 -7.84 12.00 9.64
N LEU A 255 -9.11 11.92 10.04
CA LEU A 255 -9.52 11.16 11.22
C LEU A 255 -9.10 9.69 11.13
N ILE A 256 -9.30 9.04 9.97
CA ILE A 256 -8.93 7.62 9.78
C ILE A 256 -7.41 7.45 9.80
N CYS A 257 -6.68 8.32 9.10
CA CYS A 257 -5.22 8.29 9.07
C CYS A 257 -4.61 8.46 10.47
N ASP A 258 -5.09 9.44 11.25
CA ASP A 258 -4.56 9.76 12.57
C ASP A 258 -4.84 8.62 13.58
N ALA A 259 -5.98 7.94 13.45
CA ALA A 259 -6.30 6.76 14.27
C ALA A 259 -5.45 5.52 13.90
N MET A 260 -5.12 5.36 12.62
CA MET A 260 -4.39 4.19 12.13
C MET A 260 -2.87 4.32 12.29
N GLU A 261 -2.32 5.53 12.14
CA GLU A 261 -0.89 5.79 12.16
C GLU A 261 -0.12 5.17 13.35
N PRO A 262 -0.53 5.36 14.62
CA PRO A 262 0.22 4.81 15.76
C PRO A 262 0.29 3.28 15.76
N ASN A 263 -0.61 2.63 15.02
CA ASN A 263 -0.73 1.19 14.99
C ASN A 263 -0.04 0.53 13.79
N LEU A 264 0.50 1.32 12.86
CA LEU A 264 1.20 0.82 11.67
C LEU A 264 2.41 -0.09 11.98
N PRO A 265 3.23 0.17 13.01
CA PRO A 265 4.31 -0.76 13.38
C PRO A 265 3.76 -2.14 13.76
N LEU A 266 2.72 -2.17 14.61
CA LEU A 266 2.08 -3.42 15.01
C LEU A 266 1.49 -4.15 13.80
N PHE A 267 0.84 -3.43 12.88
CA PHE A 267 0.33 -4.02 11.64
C PHE A 267 1.45 -4.65 10.80
N TYR A 268 2.56 -3.93 10.61
CA TYR A 268 3.70 -4.43 9.86
C TYR A 268 4.32 -5.67 10.51
N ALA A 269 4.40 -5.71 11.84
CA ALA A 269 4.95 -6.86 12.57
C ALA A 269 4.10 -8.13 12.39
N VAL A 270 2.76 -7.98 12.29
CA VAL A 270 1.82 -9.11 12.07
C VAL A 270 1.73 -9.49 10.58
N CYS A 271 1.81 -8.50 9.70
CA CYS A 271 1.61 -8.64 8.25
C CYS A 271 2.73 -7.99 7.42
N PRO A 272 3.99 -8.45 7.53
CA PRO A 272 5.15 -7.80 6.91
C PRO A 272 5.17 -7.91 5.38
N GLN A 273 4.45 -8.89 4.82
CA GLN A 273 4.43 -9.16 3.38
C GLN A 273 3.52 -8.20 2.60
N GLU A 274 2.77 -7.34 3.29
CA GLU A 274 1.82 -6.46 2.63
C GLU A 274 2.45 -5.10 2.32
N ASP A 275 2.46 -4.74 1.03
CA ASP A 275 2.78 -3.38 0.56
C ASP A 275 1.76 -2.31 1.02
N ILE A 276 0.91 -2.63 2.00
CA ILE A 276 -0.13 -1.74 2.53
C ILE A 276 0.50 -0.66 3.41
N VAL A 277 1.42 -1.00 4.31
CA VAL A 277 2.03 -0.01 5.23
C VAL A 277 2.73 1.13 4.47
N PRO A 278 3.57 0.86 3.44
CA PRO A 278 4.14 1.93 2.63
C PRO A 278 3.09 2.76 1.89
N LYS A 279 1.99 2.16 1.42
CA LYS A 279 0.90 2.88 0.75
C LYS A 279 0.18 3.79 1.73
N ILE A 280 -0.17 3.31 2.92
CA ILE A 280 -0.83 4.10 3.95
C ILE A 280 0.06 5.28 4.37
N LEU A 281 1.37 5.07 4.59
CA LEU A 281 2.30 6.16 4.92
C LEU A 281 2.39 7.21 3.79
N ALA A 282 2.39 6.79 2.53
CA ALA A 282 2.33 7.72 1.40
C ALA A 282 1.03 8.52 1.38
N LEU A 283 -0.10 7.92 1.77
CA LEU A 283 -1.40 8.60 1.86
C LEU A 283 -1.50 9.55 3.06
N ILE A 284 -0.90 9.19 4.20
CA ILE A 284 -0.74 10.09 5.36
C ILE A 284 0.08 11.32 4.94
N HIS A 285 1.20 11.12 4.24
CA HIS A 285 1.99 12.23 3.75
C HIS A 285 1.24 13.12 2.74
N LEU A 286 0.48 12.50 1.82
CA LEU A 286 -0.39 13.23 0.89
C LEU A 286 -1.45 14.06 1.63
N LYS A 287 -2.07 13.49 2.68
CA LYS A 287 -3.02 14.19 3.56
C LYS A 287 -2.36 15.43 4.19
N ASP A 288 -1.16 15.28 4.76
CA ASP A 288 -0.45 16.39 5.40
C ASP A 288 -0.13 17.52 4.41
N LEU A 289 0.37 17.17 3.22
CA LEU A 289 0.62 18.13 2.15
C LEU A 289 -0.66 18.84 1.72
N GLN A 290 -1.76 18.09 1.56
CA GLN A 290 -3.04 18.66 1.16
C GLN A 290 -3.56 19.66 2.20
N ARG A 291 -3.39 19.35 3.49
CA ARG A 291 -3.75 20.24 4.60
C ARG A 291 -2.91 21.52 4.57
N ILE A 292 -1.59 21.41 4.41
CA ILE A 292 -0.70 22.59 4.29
C ILE A 292 -1.14 23.50 3.14
N HIS A 293 -1.43 22.93 1.97
CA HIS A 293 -1.85 23.72 0.81
C HIS A 293 -3.24 24.34 0.96
N LEU A 294 -4.19 23.68 1.62
CA LEU A 294 -5.52 24.26 1.89
C LEU A 294 -5.49 25.33 2.97
N SER A 295 -4.56 25.26 3.92
CA SER A 295 -4.36 26.31 4.92
C SER A 295 -3.60 27.53 4.39
N SER A 296 -3.09 27.49 3.16
CA SER A 296 -2.40 28.62 2.55
C SER A 296 -3.36 29.72 2.10
N SER A 297 -2.84 30.94 1.89
CA SER A 297 -3.62 32.09 1.38
C SER A 297 -4.22 31.86 -0.01
N ASN A 298 -3.72 30.87 -0.75
CA ASN A 298 -4.25 30.44 -2.04
C ASN A 298 -4.50 28.92 -2.01
N PRO A 299 -5.68 28.48 -1.52
CA PRO A 299 -5.95 27.07 -1.30
C PRO A 299 -5.95 26.31 -2.63
N LYS A 300 -5.06 25.33 -2.74
CA LYS A 300 -4.91 24.49 -3.92
C LYS A 300 -5.04 23.01 -3.57
N SER A 301 -5.74 22.29 -4.43
CA SER A 301 -5.90 20.83 -4.37
C SER A 301 -4.79 20.13 -5.14
N LEU A 302 -4.13 19.17 -4.50
CA LEU A 302 -3.11 18.29 -5.08
C LEU A 302 -3.74 17.19 -5.93
N VAL A 303 -4.90 16.70 -5.48
CA VAL A 303 -5.65 15.63 -6.13
C VAL A 303 -7.08 16.07 -6.43
N PRO A 304 -7.72 15.54 -7.48
CA PRO A 304 -9.15 15.74 -7.73
C PRO A 304 -10.02 15.20 -6.59
N LEU A 305 -11.23 15.74 -6.45
CA LEU A 305 -12.21 15.31 -5.44
C LEU A 305 -12.49 13.81 -5.51
N GLU A 306 -12.72 13.28 -6.70
CA GLU A 306 -13.05 11.87 -6.92
C GLU A 306 -11.89 10.96 -6.48
N MET A 307 -10.66 11.38 -6.72
CA MET A 307 -9.47 10.64 -6.29
C MET A 307 -9.32 10.69 -4.77
N LEU A 308 -9.59 11.84 -4.14
CA LEU A 308 -9.59 11.95 -2.68
C LEU A 308 -10.63 11.02 -2.04
N GLN A 309 -11.83 10.90 -2.64
CA GLN A 309 -12.86 9.96 -2.19
C GLN A 309 -12.40 8.50 -2.31
N GLN A 310 -11.76 8.14 -3.42
CA GLN A 310 -11.20 6.79 -3.59
C GLN A 310 -10.09 6.49 -2.58
N ILE A 311 -9.22 7.48 -2.31
CA ILE A 311 -8.18 7.37 -1.28
C ILE A 311 -8.82 7.17 0.10
N ALA A 312 -9.80 7.98 0.47
CA ALA A 312 -10.49 7.86 1.75
C ALA A 312 -11.12 6.47 1.94
N LEU A 313 -11.75 5.93 0.89
CA LEU A 313 -12.35 4.60 0.94
C LEU A 313 -11.29 3.49 1.05
N LEU A 314 -10.17 3.60 0.34
CA LEU A 314 -9.06 2.65 0.45
C LEU A 314 -8.46 2.63 1.86
N VAL A 315 -8.21 3.80 2.45
CA VAL A 315 -7.67 3.93 3.81
C VAL A 315 -8.66 3.39 4.83
N HIS A 316 -9.96 3.65 4.63
CA HIS A 316 -11.01 3.09 5.48
C HIS A 316 -11.04 1.56 5.44
N ALA A 317 -11.03 0.95 4.25
CA ALA A 317 -11.00 -0.51 4.10
C ALA A 317 -9.75 -1.14 4.75
N ALA A 318 -8.60 -0.47 4.64
CA ALA A 318 -7.38 -0.90 5.30
C ALA A 318 -7.50 -0.81 6.83
N ALA A 319 -8.12 0.25 7.35
CA ALA A 319 -8.36 0.42 8.79
C ALA A 319 -9.31 -0.65 9.36
N GLU A 320 -10.36 -1.02 8.62
CA GLU A 320 -11.28 -2.11 9.01
C GLU A 320 -10.55 -3.45 9.07
N ARG A 321 -9.81 -3.80 8.00
CA ARG A 321 -9.01 -5.03 7.98
C ARG A 321 -7.99 -5.06 9.13
N PHE A 322 -7.42 -3.91 9.44
CA PHE A 322 -6.50 -3.79 10.57
C PHE A 322 -7.20 -4.03 11.91
N ALA A 323 -8.38 -3.46 12.11
CA ALA A 323 -9.19 -3.70 13.30
C ALA A 323 -9.58 -5.18 13.46
N GLU A 324 -9.91 -5.87 12.37
CA GLU A 324 -10.19 -7.32 12.38
C GLU A 324 -8.97 -8.13 12.85
N ILE A 325 -7.77 -7.78 12.36
CA ILE A 325 -6.53 -8.44 12.76
C ILE A 325 -6.23 -8.19 14.24
N LEU A 326 -6.42 -6.96 14.73
CA LEU A 326 -6.25 -6.64 16.14
C LEU A 326 -7.24 -7.39 17.03
N ALA A 327 -8.51 -7.47 16.61
CA ALA A 327 -9.52 -8.23 17.34
C ALA A 327 -9.17 -9.73 17.39
N ALA A 328 -8.70 -10.30 16.28
CA ALA A 328 -8.25 -11.69 16.22
C ALA A 328 -7.06 -11.97 17.17
N LEU A 329 -6.11 -11.03 17.27
CA LEU A 329 -4.99 -11.14 18.20
C LEU A 329 -5.43 -11.07 19.67
N ASN A 330 -6.35 -10.17 20.00
CA ASN A 330 -6.86 -10.04 21.37
C ASN A 330 -7.63 -11.30 21.82
N ASN A 331 -8.37 -11.93 20.91
CA ASN A 331 -9.12 -13.15 21.19
C ASN A 331 -8.21 -14.37 21.49
N GLN A 332 -6.97 -14.40 21.00
CA GLN A 332 -6.04 -15.50 21.29
C GLN A 332 -5.51 -15.48 22.74
N GLU A 333 -5.43 -14.30 23.37
CA GLU A 333 -4.91 -14.19 24.75
C GLU A 333 -5.79 -14.95 25.74
N ASN A 334 -7.09 -15.02 25.50
CA ASN A 334 -8.04 -15.71 26.37
C ASN A 334 -8.01 -17.24 26.26
N VAL A 335 -7.48 -17.81 25.17
CA VAL A 335 -7.53 -19.27 24.94
C VAL A 335 -6.42 -20.02 25.68
N HIS A 336 -5.29 -19.38 25.97
CA HIS A 336 -4.16 -20.02 26.67
C HIS A 336 -4.24 -19.94 28.20
N GLN A 337 -5.26 -19.30 28.78
CA GLN A 337 -5.54 -19.35 30.23
C GLN A 337 -6.60 -20.41 30.61
N GLY A 338 -6.84 -21.39 29.74
CA GLY A 338 -7.65 -22.55 30.08
C GLY A 338 -7.11 -23.24 31.34
N PRO A 339 -8.00 -23.73 32.23
CA PRO A 339 -7.62 -24.26 33.54
C PRO A 339 -6.57 -25.35 33.38
N ASP A 340 -5.38 -25.06 33.90
CA ASP A 340 -4.22 -25.93 33.94
C ASP A 340 -4.68 -27.33 34.39
N PRO A 341 -4.52 -28.38 33.57
CA PRO A 341 -4.86 -29.75 33.97
C PRO A 341 -3.88 -30.19 35.05
N ARG A 342 -4.21 -29.83 36.29
CA ARG A 342 -3.75 -30.38 37.57
C ARG A 342 -2.29 -30.84 37.55
N ILE A 343 -1.38 -29.91 37.85
CA ILE A 343 -0.11 -30.26 38.48
C ILE A 343 -0.44 -31.02 39.78
N PRO A 344 0.04 -32.26 39.97
CA PRO A 344 -0.14 -32.98 41.22
C PRO A 344 0.58 -32.23 42.35
N ALA A 345 -0.10 -32.12 43.49
CA ALA A 345 0.32 -31.37 44.66
C ALA A 345 1.77 -31.68 45.09
N PRO A 346 2.59 -30.66 45.46
CA PRO A 346 3.88 -30.90 46.08
C PRO A 346 3.65 -31.39 47.51
N THR A 347 4.15 -32.59 47.80
CA THR A 347 4.32 -33.09 49.16
C THR A 347 5.19 -32.12 49.96
N ALA A 348 4.63 -31.62 51.05
CA ALA A 348 5.30 -30.82 52.04
C ALA A 348 6.53 -31.54 52.61
N SER A 349 7.69 -30.92 52.50
CA SER A 349 8.84 -31.25 53.34
C SER A 349 9.30 -29.97 54.01
N ALA A 350 9.16 -29.95 55.33
CA ALA A 350 9.52 -28.86 56.21
C ALA A 350 11.03 -28.59 56.18
N ASN A 351 11.40 -27.31 56.18
CA ASN A 351 12.64 -26.86 56.79
C ASN A 351 12.55 -25.37 57.16
N PRO A 352 12.80 -24.98 58.42
CA PRO A 352 12.98 -23.59 58.83
C PRO A 352 14.47 -23.27 59.02
N LEU A 353 14.94 -22.11 58.57
CA LEU A 353 15.71 -21.16 59.39
C LEU A 353 16.28 -19.98 58.58
N ALA A 354 16.25 -18.83 59.26
CA ALA A 354 17.22 -17.73 59.25
C ALA A 354 17.22 -16.67 58.11
N SER A 355 16.86 -15.46 58.55
CA SER A 355 17.16 -14.09 58.07
C SER A 355 18.68 -13.83 57.86
N PRO A 356 19.22 -12.65 57.42
CA PRO A 356 18.67 -11.28 57.50
C PRO A 356 19.06 -10.25 56.37
N VAL A 357 18.63 -9.00 56.64
CA VAL A 357 18.77 -7.67 56.01
C VAL A 357 20.09 -7.26 55.33
N SER A 358 20.00 -6.44 54.27
CA SER A 358 20.86 -5.30 53.86
C SER A 358 20.18 -4.65 52.62
N GLU A 359 19.63 -3.42 52.63
CA GLU A 359 20.23 -2.08 52.75
C GLU A 359 21.18 -1.70 51.61
N THR A 360 20.98 -0.48 51.04
CA THR A 360 21.80 0.34 50.10
C THR A 360 21.01 0.67 48.81
N SER A 361 20.37 1.83 48.62
CA SER A 361 20.82 3.23 48.60
C SER A 361 21.88 3.53 47.53
N VAL A 362 21.46 3.92 46.31
CA VAL A 362 22.17 4.87 45.44
C VAL A 362 21.18 5.57 44.48
N ALA A 363 21.09 6.89 44.60
CA ALA A 363 20.90 7.85 43.50
C ALA A 363 22.12 8.81 43.56
N PRO A 364 22.37 9.73 42.61
CA PRO A 364 21.64 10.05 41.37
C PRO A 364 22.57 10.09 40.14
N ASP A 365 22.04 10.19 38.92
CA ASP A 365 22.78 10.93 37.90
C ASP A 365 21.88 11.62 36.86
N SER A 366 22.40 12.76 36.43
CA SER A 366 21.75 13.86 35.74
C SER A 366 21.32 13.48 34.32
N SER A 367 20.09 13.84 33.94
CA SER A 367 19.69 13.92 32.53
C SER A 367 19.04 15.27 32.30
N GLY A 368 19.74 16.09 31.52
CA GLY A 368 19.33 17.44 31.17
C GLY A 368 17.97 17.43 30.47
N SER A 369 17.01 18.09 31.08
CA SER A 369 15.78 18.51 30.43
C SER A 369 16.11 19.55 29.38
N ALA A 370 16.01 19.19 28.10
CA ALA A 370 15.83 20.17 27.05
C ALA A 370 14.58 20.99 27.39
N THR A 371 14.75 22.29 27.59
CA THR A 371 13.65 23.19 27.92
C THR A 371 12.75 23.32 26.68
N GLU A 372 11.46 23.46 26.93
CA GLU A 372 10.39 23.63 25.94
C GLU A 372 10.67 24.80 24.96
N GLU A 373 11.51 25.76 25.37
CA GLU A 373 12.02 26.86 24.54
C GLU A 373 12.90 26.42 23.36
N ASP A 374 13.69 25.34 23.49
CA ASP A 374 14.54 24.86 22.39
C ASP A 374 13.74 24.19 21.27
N ILE A 375 12.55 23.66 21.59
CA ILE A 375 11.65 23.04 20.62
C ILE A 375 10.91 24.12 19.82
N ASP A 376 10.48 25.19 20.48
CA ASP A 376 9.76 26.29 19.82
C ASP A 376 10.65 27.12 18.89
N GLU A 377 11.94 27.27 19.21
CA GLU A 377 12.91 27.92 18.34
C GLU A 377 13.24 27.05 17.10
N ALA A 378 13.27 25.72 17.24
CA ALA A 378 13.45 24.81 16.11
C ALA A 378 12.26 24.84 15.14
N ILE A 379 11.04 24.97 15.65
CA ILE A 379 9.81 25.11 14.83
C ILE A 379 9.78 26.46 14.11
N ARG A 380 10.25 27.53 14.76
CA ARG A 380 10.31 28.88 14.16
C ARG A 380 11.28 28.95 12.97
N ARG A 381 12.41 28.25 13.03
CA ARG A 381 13.41 28.20 11.95
C ARG A 381 12.96 27.43 10.70
N LEU A 382 11.98 26.53 10.84
CA LEU A 382 11.43 25.78 9.70
C LEU A 382 10.33 26.55 8.93
N ARG A 383 9.87 27.70 9.42
CA ARG A 383 8.84 28.53 8.74
C ARG A 383 9.37 29.63 7.83
N ILE A 384 10.68 29.88 7.78
CA ILE A 384 11.28 31.00 7.03
C ILE A 384 12.12 30.51 5.82
N LYS A 385 12.01 29.24 5.43
CA LYS A 385 12.50 28.73 4.14
C LYS A 385 11.35 28.12 3.38
#